data_AF-A0A1S2K636-F1
#
_entry.id   AF-A0A1S2K636-F1
#
_cell.length_a   1.000
_cell.length_b   1.000
_cell.length_c   1.000
_cell.angle_alpha   90.00
_cell.angle_beta   90.00
_cell.angle_gamma   90.00
#
_symmetry.space_group_name_H-M   'P 1'
#
loop_
_entity.id
_entity.type
_entity.pdbx_description
1 polymer ?
#
loop_
_entity_poly.entity_id
_entity_poly.type
_entity_poly.pdbx_seq_one_letter_code
_entity_poly.pdbx_strand_id
1 'polypeptide(L)'
;MVPISTGLHVSTVSAGGSHRVCAIWRVHGRAASPPDTSCVYPAALLLPRRGAEQDWAVETVLAALRERGAPDGPACAALTTDADGIGLVRLSSGPCDADLLELGRAALGRGQREWAALAARDPAAFHAAADAPYVLRRQAALVRGPRPGRRPVHMVHRRSEAVLRAFTADLLSGAPGPWPPDPPLPEDSEDIHP
;
A
#
# COMPACT_ATOMS: atom_id res chain seq x y z
N MET A 1 15.03 -11.05 -14.41
CA MET A 1 14.37 -9.85 -13.85
C MET A 1 13.36 -10.31 -12.81
N VAL A 2 13.55 -9.98 -11.52
CA VAL A 2 12.52 -10.29 -10.52
C VAL A 2 11.34 -9.34 -10.79
N PRO A 3 10.13 -9.82 -11.05
CA PRO A 3 9.00 -8.94 -11.32
C PRO A 3 8.78 -8.05 -10.09
N ILE A 4 8.83 -6.74 -10.29
CA ILE A 4 8.41 -5.78 -9.28
C ILE A 4 6.88 -5.95 -9.19
N SER A 5 6.42 -6.72 -8.21
CA SER A 5 5.00 -6.84 -7.95
C SER A 5 4.49 -5.48 -7.50
N THR A 6 3.57 -4.93 -8.29
CA THR A 6 2.77 -3.78 -7.88
C THR A 6 1.51 -4.31 -7.21
N GLY A 7 1.06 -3.62 -6.17
CA GLY A 7 -0.13 -4.03 -5.46
C GLY A 7 -0.87 -2.83 -4.90
N LEU A 8 -1.90 -3.15 -4.12
CA LEU A 8 -2.70 -2.14 -3.42
C LEU A 8 -2.69 -2.43 -1.93
N HIS A 9 -2.80 -1.37 -1.15
CA HIS A 9 -2.98 -1.44 0.28
C HIS A 9 -4.22 -0.66 0.66
N VAL A 10 -5.17 -1.32 1.34
CA VAL A 10 -6.43 -0.71 1.76
C VAL A 10 -6.49 -0.68 3.28
N SER A 11 -6.72 0.51 3.84
CA SER A 11 -7.00 0.67 5.27
C SER A 11 -8.50 0.78 5.49
N THR A 12 -9.02 0.01 6.45
CA THR A 12 -10.44 0.00 6.81
C THR A 12 -10.64 0.14 8.31
N VAL A 13 -11.86 0.47 8.71
CA VAL A 13 -12.37 0.36 10.08
C VAL A 13 -13.70 -0.37 10.01
N SER A 14 -13.92 -1.35 10.88
CA SER A 14 -15.17 -2.07 11.05
C SER A 14 -15.83 -1.68 12.38
N ALA A 15 -17.16 -1.56 12.41
CA ALA A 15 -17.92 -1.48 13.65
C ALA A 15 -19.33 -1.99 13.40
N GLY A 16 -19.84 -2.91 14.24
CA GLY A 16 -21.22 -3.41 14.15
C GLY A 16 -21.62 -3.90 12.76
N GLY A 17 -20.71 -4.58 12.05
CA GLY A 17 -20.93 -5.10 10.69
C GLY A 17 -20.86 -4.05 9.56
N SER A 18 -20.65 -2.77 9.88
CA SER A 18 -20.37 -1.73 8.89
C SER A 18 -18.87 -1.59 8.67
N HIS A 19 -18.45 -1.36 7.43
CA HIS A 19 -17.03 -1.25 7.06
C HIS A 19 -16.77 0.07 6.33
N ARG A 20 -15.81 0.83 6.81
CA ARG A 20 -15.38 2.09 6.21
C ARG A 20 -14.00 1.95 5.59
N VAL A 21 -13.88 2.25 4.30
CA VAL A 21 -12.59 2.43 3.63
C VAL A 21 -12.01 3.80 3.99
N CYS A 22 -10.84 3.80 4.61
CA CYS A 22 -10.18 5.00 5.11
C CYS A 22 -9.17 5.57 4.11
N ALA A 23 -8.40 4.71 3.43
CA ALA A 23 -7.42 5.10 2.41
C ALA A 23 -7.07 3.90 1.52
N ILE A 24 -6.72 4.17 0.26
CA ILE A 24 -6.23 3.19 -0.71
C ILE A 24 -4.88 3.67 -1.22
N TRP A 25 -3.87 2.81 -1.18
CA TRP A 25 -2.52 3.13 -1.63
C TRP A 25 -2.12 2.18 -2.75
N ARG A 26 -1.52 2.70 -3.82
CA ARG A 26 -0.69 1.89 -4.71
C ARG A 26 0.66 1.67 -4.05
N VAL A 27 1.12 0.44 -3.99
CA VAL A 27 2.35 0.06 -3.29
C VAL A 27 3.27 -0.71 -4.22
N HIS A 28 4.57 -0.52 -4.04
CA HIS A 28 5.60 -1.26 -4.78
C HIS A 28 6.46 -2.10 -3.84
N GLY A 29 6.80 -3.29 -4.32
CA GLY A 29 7.61 -4.26 -3.58
C GLY A 29 6.77 -5.16 -2.69
N ARG A 30 7.40 -6.21 -2.17
CA ARG A 30 6.76 -7.10 -1.19
C ARG A 30 6.64 -6.36 0.14
N ALA A 31 5.51 -6.52 0.82
CA ALA A 31 5.45 -6.21 2.25
C ALA A 31 6.55 -7.02 2.94
N ALA A 32 7.48 -6.36 3.63
CA ALA A 32 8.59 -7.06 4.27
C ALA A 32 8.04 -8.05 5.33
N SER A 33 8.32 -9.35 5.17
CA SER A 33 8.11 -10.37 6.20
C SER A 33 9.14 -10.20 7.32
N PRO A 34 8.84 -10.48 8.62
CA PRO A 34 7.98 -11.56 9.17
C PRO A 34 6.50 -11.20 9.43
N PRO A 35 5.63 -12.20 9.73
CA PRO A 35 4.17 -12.10 9.88
C PRO A 35 3.61 -10.99 10.79
N ASP A 36 4.40 -10.52 11.75
CA ASP A 36 4.02 -9.47 12.70
C ASP A 36 4.35 -8.04 12.25
N THR A 37 5.07 -7.89 11.13
CA THR A 37 5.42 -6.55 10.66
C THR A 37 4.24 -5.96 9.89
N SER A 38 3.82 -4.77 10.34
CA SER A 38 2.86 -3.91 9.63
C SER A 38 3.19 -3.82 8.14
N CYS A 39 2.22 -3.50 7.30
CA CYS A 39 2.39 -3.41 5.85
C CYS A 39 3.41 -2.32 5.44
N VAL A 40 4.71 -2.60 5.61
CA VAL A 40 5.82 -1.71 5.28
C VAL A 40 6.19 -1.92 3.82
N TYR A 41 6.02 -0.86 3.03
CA TYR A 41 6.33 -0.86 1.61
C TYR A 41 7.52 0.05 1.30
N PRO A 42 8.42 -0.36 0.38
CA PRO A 42 9.44 0.51 -0.19
C PRO A 42 8.88 1.80 -0.76
N ALA A 43 7.71 1.74 -1.40
CA ALA A 43 7.05 2.92 -1.93
C ALA A 43 5.54 2.78 -1.87
N ALA A 44 4.86 3.88 -1.59
CA ALA A 44 3.39 3.96 -1.59
C ALA A 44 2.91 5.31 -2.13
N LEU A 45 1.83 5.29 -2.92
CA LEU A 45 1.16 6.47 -3.47
C LEU A 45 -0.33 6.41 -3.09
N LEU A 46 -0.82 7.46 -2.44
CA LEU A 46 -2.23 7.56 -2.06
C LEU A 46 -3.10 7.76 -3.30
N LEU A 47 -4.14 6.94 -3.45
CA LEU A 47 -5.07 6.99 -4.56
C LEU A 47 -6.36 7.73 -4.19
N PRO A 48 -7.12 8.20 -5.19
CA PRO A 48 -8.52 8.57 -5.01
C PRO A 48 -9.37 7.37 -4.57
N ARG A 49 -10.52 7.63 -3.93
CA ARG A 49 -11.44 6.55 -3.50
C ARG A 49 -12.07 5.79 -4.67
N ARG A 50 -12.25 6.43 -5.82
CA ARG A 50 -12.98 5.89 -6.98
C ARG A 50 -12.06 5.68 -8.18
N GLY A 51 -12.45 4.72 -9.01
CA GLY A 51 -11.73 4.27 -10.20
C GLY A 51 -11.80 2.75 -10.29
N ALA A 52 -11.72 2.19 -11.50
CA ALA A 52 -12.00 0.76 -11.72
C ALA A 52 -11.14 -0.17 -10.83
N GLU A 53 -9.83 0.09 -10.75
CA GLU A 53 -8.91 -0.67 -9.90
C GLU A 53 -9.24 -0.49 -8.41
N GLN A 54 -9.55 0.74 -7.98
CA GLN A 54 -9.85 1.05 -6.58
C GLN A 54 -11.18 0.47 -6.13
N ASP A 55 -12.20 0.51 -6.98
CA ASP A 55 -13.51 -0.02 -6.68
C ASP A 55 -13.45 -1.56 -6.58
N TRP A 56 -12.75 -2.23 -7.51
CA TRP A 56 -12.53 -3.69 -7.42
C TRP A 56 -11.71 -4.06 -6.17
N ALA A 57 -10.63 -3.33 -5.86
CA ALA A 57 -9.86 -3.55 -4.64
C ALA A 57 -10.72 -3.42 -3.37
N VAL A 58 -11.60 -2.43 -3.31
CA VAL A 58 -12.51 -2.26 -2.18
C VAL A 58 -13.50 -3.42 -2.08
N GLU A 59 -14.11 -3.82 -3.19
CA GLU A 59 -15.03 -4.97 -3.20
C GLU A 59 -14.35 -6.24 -2.70
N THR A 60 -13.13 -6.53 -3.18
CA THR A 60 -12.33 -7.68 -2.72
C THR A 60 -12.08 -7.63 -1.21
N VAL A 61 -11.70 -6.47 -0.67
CA VAL A 61 -11.42 -6.31 0.77
C VAL A 61 -12.69 -6.42 1.62
N LEU A 62 -13.79 -5.79 1.18
CA LEU A 62 -15.05 -5.82 1.91
C LEU A 62 -15.71 -7.21 1.88
N ALA A 63 -15.55 -7.98 0.81
CA ALA A 63 -15.94 -9.38 0.76
C ALA A 63 -15.16 -10.20 1.80
N ALA A 64 -13.83 -10.07 1.80
CA ALA A 64 -12.98 -10.81 2.74
C ALA A 64 -13.23 -10.46 4.22
N LEU A 65 -13.51 -9.18 4.54
CA LEU A 65 -13.87 -8.76 5.89
C LEU A 65 -15.17 -9.43 6.36
N ARG A 66 -16.18 -9.52 5.49
CA ARG A 66 -17.47 -10.17 5.78
C ARG A 66 -17.32 -11.68 5.94
N GLU A 67 -16.64 -12.32 5.00
CA GLU A 67 -16.42 -13.79 5.01
C GLU A 67 -15.65 -14.25 6.24
N ARG A 68 -14.66 -13.48 6.68
CA ARG A 68 -13.83 -13.82 7.84
C ARG A 68 -14.43 -13.39 9.17
N GLY A 69 -15.57 -12.69 9.17
CA GLY A 69 -16.16 -12.13 10.39
C GLY A 69 -15.18 -11.21 11.12
N ALA A 70 -14.54 -10.29 10.39
CA ALA A 70 -13.48 -9.46 10.93
C ALA A 70 -13.96 -8.69 12.18
N PRO A 71 -13.15 -8.64 13.25
CA PRO A 71 -13.55 -7.96 14.48
C PRO A 71 -13.71 -6.45 14.24
N ASP A 72 -14.51 -5.82 15.10
CA ASP A 72 -14.61 -4.38 15.15
C ASP A 72 -13.24 -3.74 15.42
N GLY A 73 -12.99 -2.60 14.78
CA GLY A 73 -11.74 -1.87 14.85
C GLY A 73 -11.03 -1.72 13.50
N PRO A 74 -9.80 -1.20 13.51
CA PRO A 74 -9.01 -0.99 12.31
C PRO A 74 -8.57 -2.33 11.70
N ALA A 75 -8.49 -2.36 10.37
CA ALA A 75 -7.89 -3.47 9.62
C ALA A 75 -7.14 -2.96 8.37
N CYS A 76 -6.20 -3.77 7.90
CA CYS A 76 -5.35 -3.46 6.77
C CYS A 76 -5.28 -4.64 5.83
N ALA A 77 -5.49 -4.38 4.54
CA ALA A 77 -5.42 -5.39 3.50
C ALA A 77 -4.29 -5.08 2.53
N ALA A 78 -3.46 -6.09 2.24
CA ALA A 78 -2.52 -6.07 1.14
C ALA A 78 -3.09 -6.89 -0.01
N LEU A 79 -3.06 -6.32 -1.21
CA LEU A 79 -3.58 -6.88 -2.43
C LEU A 79 -2.45 -6.99 -3.47
N THR A 80 -2.51 -8.02 -4.29
CA THR A 80 -1.70 -8.14 -5.51
C THR A 80 -2.54 -7.74 -6.71
N THR A 81 -1.88 -7.22 -7.74
CA THR A 81 -2.50 -6.94 -9.04
C THR A 81 -1.69 -7.66 -10.11
N ASP A 82 -2.31 -8.62 -10.78
CA ASP A 82 -1.70 -9.41 -11.85
C ASP A 82 -2.68 -9.59 -13.02
N ALA A 83 -2.34 -10.47 -13.97
CA ALA A 83 -3.16 -10.72 -15.15
C ALA A 83 -4.52 -11.35 -14.82
N ASP A 84 -4.65 -12.02 -13.67
CA ASP A 84 -5.88 -12.65 -13.20
C ASP A 84 -6.76 -11.66 -12.40
N GLY A 85 -6.22 -10.50 -12.06
CA GLY A 85 -6.94 -9.38 -11.45
C GLY A 85 -6.37 -8.97 -10.10
N ILE A 86 -7.28 -8.56 -9.19
CA ILE A 86 -6.91 -8.09 -7.85
C ILE A 86 -7.17 -9.18 -6.82
N GLY A 87 -6.10 -9.74 -6.27
CA GLY A 87 -6.15 -10.82 -5.27
C GLY A 87 -5.80 -10.34 -3.86
N LEU A 88 -6.45 -10.91 -2.83
CA LEU A 88 -6.10 -10.67 -1.43
C LEU A 88 -4.86 -11.46 -1.03
N VAL A 89 -3.79 -10.77 -0.67
CA VAL A 89 -2.54 -11.37 -0.18
C VAL A 89 -2.57 -11.51 1.34
N ARG A 90 -2.99 -10.45 2.04
CA ARG A 90 -3.03 -10.42 3.50
C ARG A 90 -4.16 -9.54 3.99
N LEU A 91 -4.80 -9.95 5.08
CA LEU A 91 -5.70 -9.13 5.88
C LEU A 91 -5.26 -9.22 7.34
N SER A 92 -4.99 -8.08 7.96
CA SER A 92 -4.55 -7.97 9.34
C SER A 92 -5.49 -7.07 10.12
N SER A 93 -5.86 -7.48 11.33
CA SER A 93 -6.50 -6.60 12.30
C SER A 93 -5.46 -5.65 12.90
N GLY A 94 -5.90 -4.46 13.31
CA GLY A 94 -5.05 -3.43 13.86
C GLY A 94 -4.74 -2.28 12.90
N PRO A 95 -4.03 -1.26 13.41
CA PRO A 95 -3.66 -0.09 12.63
C PRO A 95 -2.64 -0.43 11.54
N CYS A 96 -2.71 0.29 10.42
CA CYS A 96 -1.74 0.13 9.34
C CYS A 96 -0.38 0.75 9.69
N ASP A 97 0.57 0.61 8.78
CA ASP A 97 1.90 1.23 8.89
C ASP A 97 1.82 2.70 9.28
N ALA A 98 2.66 3.10 10.24
CA ALA A 98 2.58 4.42 10.88
C ALA A 98 2.76 5.57 9.88
N ASP A 99 3.66 5.43 8.90
CA ASP A 99 3.89 6.44 7.88
C ASP A 99 2.66 6.59 6.97
N LEU A 100 2.01 5.48 6.58
CA LEU A 100 0.76 5.52 5.81
C LEU A 100 -0.38 6.17 6.61
N LEU A 101 -0.46 5.93 7.92
CA LEU A 101 -1.46 6.55 8.77
C LEU A 101 -1.27 8.08 8.86
N GLU A 102 -0.03 8.51 9.10
CA GLU A 102 0.33 9.92 9.18
C GLU A 102 0.06 10.66 7.86
N LEU A 103 0.56 10.10 6.74
CA LEU A 103 0.38 10.68 5.42
C LEU A 103 -1.09 10.68 4.99
N GLY A 104 -1.81 9.58 5.25
CA GLY A 104 -3.24 9.49 4.99
C GLY A 104 -4.03 10.55 5.74
N ARG A 105 -3.75 10.77 7.03
CA ARG A 105 -4.36 11.84 7.81
C ARG A 105 -4.06 13.22 7.21
N ALA A 106 -2.80 13.49 6.87
CA ALA A 106 -2.39 14.77 6.29
C ALA A 106 -3.07 15.06 4.93
N ALA A 107 -3.31 14.01 4.14
CA ALA A 107 -3.91 14.12 2.81
C ALA A 107 -5.44 14.14 2.79
N LEU A 108 -6.08 13.42 3.70
CA LEU A 108 -7.54 13.19 3.73
C LEU A 108 -8.24 14.02 4.81
N GLY A 109 -7.50 14.53 5.80
CA GLY A 109 -8.01 15.25 6.97
C GLY A 109 -8.52 14.33 8.09
N ARG A 110 -8.97 13.11 7.76
CA ARG A 110 -9.24 12.02 8.72
C ARG A 110 -8.69 10.72 8.14
N GLY A 111 -7.88 10.01 8.93
CA GLY A 111 -7.35 8.70 8.62
C GLY A 111 -8.01 7.59 9.42
N GLN A 112 -7.42 6.40 9.38
CA GLN A 112 -7.96 5.20 10.04
C GLN A 112 -8.11 5.37 11.56
N ARG A 113 -7.16 6.05 12.22
CA ARG A 113 -7.19 6.26 13.68
C ARG A 113 -8.37 7.11 14.11
N GLU A 114 -8.66 8.19 13.38
CA GLU A 114 -9.81 9.07 13.67
C GLU A 114 -11.15 8.34 13.45
N TRP A 115 -11.23 7.47 12.43
CA TRP A 115 -12.42 6.67 12.18
C TRP A 115 -12.62 5.57 13.22
N ALA A 116 -11.53 4.91 13.67
CA ALA A 116 -11.59 3.95 14.76
C ALA A 116 -12.01 4.62 16.08
N ALA A 117 -11.49 5.82 16.36
CA ALA A 117 -11.91 6.61 17.52
C ALA A 117 -13.39 7.02 17.44
N LEU A 118 -13.88 7.41 16.25
CA LEU A 118 -15.30 7.71 16.04
C LEU A 118 -16.16 6.47 16.27
N ALA A 119 -15.78 5.32 15.70
CA ALA A 119 -16.51 4.06 15.89
C ALA A 119 -16.64 3.68 17.38
N ALA A 120 -15.58 3.87 18.16
CA ALA A 120 -15.60 3.57 19.59
C ALA A 120 -16.43 4.58 20.41
N ARG A 121 -16.38 5.87 20.06
CA ARG A 121 -17.03 6.95 20.82
C ARG A 121 -18.50 7.15 20.46
N ASP A 122 -18.83 7.01 19.18
CA ASP A 122 -20.15 7.29 18.61
C ASP A 122 -20.42 6.33 17.43
N PRO A 123 -20.83 5.08 17.74
CA PRO A 123 -21.10 4.07 16.72
C PRO A 123 -22.17 4.53 15.72
N ALA A 124 -23.21 5.24 16.18
CA ALA A 124 -24.27 5.73 15.31
C ALA A 124 -23.75 6.72 14.26
N ALA A 125 -22.91 7.67 14.65
CA ALA A 125 -22.26 8.58 13.72
C ALA A 125 -21.28 7.86 12.78
N PHE A 126 -20.59 6.82 13.27
CA PHE A 126 -19.76 5.98 12.40
C PHE A 126 -20.60 5.26 11.33
N HIS A 127 -21.69 4.59 11.73
CA HIS A 127 -22.58 3.88 10.80
C HIS A 127 -23.16 4.83 9.74
N ALA A 128 -23.62 6.02 10.16
CA ALA A 128 -24.14 7.04 9.24
C ALA A 128 -23.09 7.51 8.21
N ALA A 129 -21.81 7.40 8.53
CA ALA A 129 -20.72 7.83 7.68
C ALA A 129 -19.97 6.67 7.01
N ALA A 130 -20.25 5.40 7.31
CA ALA A 130 -19.39 4.27 6.93
C ALA A 130 -19.22 4.15 5.40
N ASP A 131 -20.31 4.33 4.66
CA ASP A 131 -20.36 4.20 3.19
C ASP A 131 -19.87 5.45 2.44
N ALA A 132 -19.70 6.58 3.13
CA ALA A 132 -19.31 7.83 2.48
C ALA A 132 -17.87 7.72 1.94
N PRO A 133 -17.60 8.03 0.66
CA PRO A 133 -16.24 7.99 0.13
C PRO A 133 -15.35 9.01 0.86
N TYR A 134 -14.08 8.69 1.09
CA TYR A 134 -13.11 9.70 1.51
C TYR A 134 -12.82 10.68 0.36
N VAL A 135 -12.41 11.90 0.71
CA VAL A 135 -12.05 12.96 -0.24
C VAL A 135 -10.54 13.18 -0.20
N LEU A 136 -9.89 13.01 -1.35
CA LEU A 136 -8.46 13.27 -1.50
C LEU A 136 -8.20 14.77 -1.61
N ARG A 137 -7.77 15.42 -0.52
CA ARG A 137 -7.55 16.88 -0.47
C ARG A 137 -6.13 17.27 -0.90
N ARG A 138 -5.18 16.36 -0.70
CA ARG A 138 -3.77 16.50 -1.10
C ARG A 138 -3.28 15.15 -1.59
N GLN A 139 -2.31 15.18 -2.48
CA GLN A 139 -1.62 14.01 -2.98
C GLN A 139 -0.54 13.65 -1.99
N ALA A 140 -0.37 12.36 -1.70
CA ALA A 140 0.62 11.88 -0.76
C ALA A 140 1.37 10.67 -1.29
N ALA A 141 2.68 10.65 -1.04
CA ALA A 141 3.51 9.51 -1.36
C ALA A 141 4.58 9.29 -0.28
N LEU A 142 5.02 8.05 -0.20
CA LEU A 142 6.05 7.55 0.68
C LEU A 142 7.09 6.83 -0.17
N VAL A 143 8.36 7.15 0.04
CA VAL A 143 9.47 6.34 -0.49
C VAL A 143 10.48 6.07 0.61
N ARG A 144 10.78 4.80 0.83
CA ARG A 144 11.84 4.30 1.68
C ARG A 144 13.01 3.93 0.78
N GLY A 145 14.12 4.66 0.90
CA GLY A 145 15.30 4.39 0.09
C GLY A 145 15.85 2.97 0.34
N PRO A 146 16.59 2.38 -0.61
CA PRO A 146 17.09 1.01 -0.51
C PRO A 146 18.19 0.84 0.55
N ARG A 147 18.75 1.95 1.07
CA ARG A 147 19.85 1.92 2.04
C ARG A 147 19.32 1.94 3.47
N PRO A 148 19.71 0.97 4.33
CA PRO A 148 19.40 1.02 5.75
C PRO A 148 19.92 2.33 6.36
N GLY A 149 19.10 2.95 7.21
CA GLY A 149 19.42 4.22 7.88
C GLY A 149 19.01 5.50 7.13
N ARG A 150 18.58 5.43 5.87
CA ARG A 150 18.00 6.59 5.19
C ARG A 150 16.58 6.82 5.70
N ARG A 151 16.28 8.04 6.15
CA ARG A 151 14.92 8.42 6.57
C ARG A 151 13.95 8.29 5.40
N PRO A 152 12.72 7.79 5.61
CA PRO A 152 11.68 7.81 4.60
C PRO A 152 11.44 9.24 4.07
N VAL A 153 11.19 9.34 2.78
CA VAL A 153 10.80 10.59 2.12
C VAL A 153 9.27 10.64 2.10
N HIS A 154 8.74 11.64 2.78
CA HIS A 154 7.31 11.90 2.90
C HIS A 154 6.95 13.08 2.00
N MET A 155 6.08 12.84 1.02
CA MET A 155 5.64 13.86 0.08
C MET A 155 4.15 14.11 0.29
N VAL A 156 3.77 15.37 0.54
CA VAL A 156 2.35 15.78 0.60
C VAL A 156 2.19 17.11 -0.13
N HIS A 157 1.38 17.15 -1.17
CA HIS A 157 1.24 18.35 -2.00
C HIS A 157 -0.17 18.54 -2.56
N ARG A 158 -0.58 19.79 -2.82
CA ARG A 158 -1.90 20.09 -3.42
C ARG A 158 -1.99 19.70 -4.90
N ARG A 159 -0.87 19.83 -5.64
CA ARG A 159 -0.77 19.45 -7.07
C ARG A 159 -0.22 18.04 -7.23
N SER A 160 -0.90 17.21 -8.00
CA SER A 160 -0.55 15.80 -8.29
C SER A 160 0.76 15.64 -9.04
N GLU A 161 1.02 16.49 -10.03
CA GLU A 161 2.17 16.36 -10.91
C GLU A 161 3.52 16.43 -10.17
N ALA A 162 3.61 17.22 -9.10
CA ALA A 162 4.82 17.32 -8.29
C ALA A 162 5.10 16.04 -7.49
N VAL A 163 4.06 15.45 -6.90
CA VAL A 163 4.17 14.19 -6.15
C VAL A 163 4.50 13.05 -7.09
N LEU A 164 3.81 12.96 -8.23
CA LEU A 164 4.07 11.93 -9.23
C LEU A 164 5.50 12.02 -9.78
N ARG A 165 5.98 13.22 -10.14
CA ARG A 165 7.37 13.40 -10.61
C ARG A 165 8.39 12.96 -9.57
N ALA A 166 8.24 13.40 -8.31
CA ALA A 166 9.18 13.06 -7.25
C ALA A 166 9.12 11.56 -6.91
N PHE A 167 7.92 10.98 -6.86
CA PHE A 167 7.72 9.54 -6.64
C PHE A 167 8.35 8.69 -7.76
N THR A 168 8.12 9.06 -9.02
CA THR A 168 8.72 8.37 -10.17
C THR A 168 10.23 8.54 -10.18
N ALA A 169 10.76 9.74 -9.91
CA ALA A 169 12.20 9.97 -9.86
C ALA A 169 12.88 9.13 -8.76
N ASP A 170 12.28 9.05 -7.57
CA ASP A 170 12.79 8.25 -6.46
C ASP A 170 12.69 6.74 -6.74
N LEU A 171 11.59 6.27 -7.35
CA LEU A 171 11.45 4.88 -7.79
C LEU A 171 12.53 4.50 -8.81
N LEU A 172 12.77 5.35 -9.81
CA LEU A 172 13.79 5.12 -10.83
C LEU A 172 15.21 5.17 -10.24
N SER A 173 15.47 6.06 -9.29
CA SER A 173 16.77 6.19 -8.62
C SER A 173 17.10 5.00 -7.71
N GLY A 174 16.08 4.25 -7.28
CA GLY A 174 16.23 3.03 -6.48
C GLY A 174 16.31 1.73 -7.28
N ALA A 175 16.14 1.79 -8.61
CA ALA A 175 16.34 0.63 -9.47
C ALA A 175 17.81 0.17 -9.36
N PRO A 176 18.09 -1.14 -9.30
CA PRO A 176 19.47 -1.61 -9.42
C PRO A 176 20.05 -1.01 -10.71
N GLY A 177 21.26 -0.44 -10.62
CA GLY A 177 21.97 0.06 -11.79
C GLY A 177 22.11 -1.02 -12.88
N PRO A 178 22.51 -0.65 -14.11
CA PRO A 178 22.77 -1.64 -15.15
C PRO A 178 23.66 -2.75 -14.56
N TRP A 179 23.18 -3.99 -14.68
CA TRP A 179 23.89 -5.17 -14.22
C TRP A 179 25.33 -5.09 -14.78
N PRO A 180 26.38 -5.37 -13.99
CA PRO A 180 27.71 -5.52 -14.56
C PRO A 180 27.61 -6.53 -15.71
N PRO A 181 28.31 -6.32 -16.85
CA PRO A 181 28.27 -7.28 -17.93
C PRO A 181 28.55 -8.68 -17.36
N ASP A 182 27.82 -9.69 -17.84
CA ASP A 182 28.05 -11.06 -17.42
C ASP A 182 29.56 -11.35 -17.51
N PRO A 183 30.15 -11.99 -16.49
CA PRO A 183 31.54 -12.40 -16.58
C PRO A 183 31.71 -13.21 -17.86
N PRO A 184 32.80 -12.99 -18.63
CA PRO A 184 33.02 -13.73 -19.86
C PRO A 184 32.86 -15.22 -19.56
N LEU A 185 32.05 -15.89 -20.37
CA LEU A 185 31.89 -17.34 -20.28
C LEU A 185 33.30 -17.95 -20.29
N PRO A 186 33.60 -18.94 -19.42
CA PRO A 186 34.88 -19.61 -19.48
C PRO A 186 35.07 -20.13 -20.91
N GLU A 187 36.13 -19.68 -21.56
CA GLU A 187 36.52 -20.20 -22.87
C GLU A 187 36.63 -21.72 -22.74
N ASP A 188 35.86 -22.44 -23.56
CA ASP A 188 35.87 -23.89 -23.60
C ASP A 188 37.33 -24.36 -23.73
N SER A 189 37.86 -24.90 -22.63
CA SER A 189 39.14 -25.58 -22.64
C SER A 189 38.95 -26.90 -23.39
N GLU A 190 39.08 -26.84 -24.72
CA GLU A 190 39.35 -27.98 -25.58
C GLU A 190 40.73 -28.56 -25.22
N ASP A 191 40.80 -29.31 -24.11
CA ASP A 191 41.86 -30.30 -23.92
C ASP A 191 41.35 -31.65 -24.43
N ILE A 192 41.44 -31.79 -25.75
CA ILE A 192 41.47 -33.09 -26.42
C ILE A 192 42.86 -33.67 -26.19
N HIS A 193 42.97 -34.67 -25.32
CA HIS A 193 44.14 -35.54 -25.29
C HIS A 193 43.84 -36.90 -25.98
N PRO A 194 44.75 -37.38 -26.84
CA PRO A 194 44.61 -38.59 -27.66
C PRO A 194 44.80 -39.90 -26.89
#